data_AF-A0A3D0F5Q5-F1
#
_entry.id   AF-A0A3D0F5Q5-F1
#
_cell.length_a   1.000
_cell.length_b   1.000
_cell.length_c   1.000
_cell.angle_alpha   90.00
_cell.angle_beta   90.00
_cell.angle_gamma   90.00
#
_symmetry.space_group_name_H-M   'P 1'
#
loop_
_entity.id
_entity.type
_entity.pdbx_description
1 polymer ?
#
loop_
_entity_poly.entity_id
_entity_poly.type
_entity_poly.pdbx_seq_one_letter_code
_entity_poly.pdbx_strand_id
1 'polypeptide(L)'
;MLNIPVKGWYVSKGICYMSRKIVLLMLLAGLFFSFNRASGQNPEPQVLKGFVDDAIQKGYAASVRICVYDTVRKMNIPSYFSGVVVSKEGHILTVAHGVQAGKNM
;
A
#
# COMPACT_ATOMS: atom_id res chain seq x y z
N MET A 1 -62.86 -44.66 -26.41
CA MET A 1 -61.48 -44.81 -25.89
C MET A 1 -60.90 -43.43 -25.62
N LEU A 2 -60.48 -43.25 -24.38
CA LEU A 2 -59.73 -42.18 -23.72
C LEU A 2 -59.60 -40.78 -24.36
N ASN A 3 -60.28 -39.82 -23.74
CA ASN A 3 -59.90 -38.40 -23.73
C ASN A 3 -58.97 -38.18 -22.51
N ILE A 4 -57.70 -37.82 -22.74
CA ILE A 4 -56.78 -37.40 -21.67
C ILE A 4 -56.36 -35.96 -21.92
N PRO A 5 -56.78 -34.98 -21.09
CA PRO A 5 -56.27 -33.62 -21.15
C PRO A 5 -55.10 -33.46 -20.18
N VAL A 6 -53.87 -33.71 -20.64
CA VAL A 6 -52.65 -33.48 -19.83
C VAL A 6 -51.57 -32.74 -20.63
N LYS A 7 -51.87 -31.54 -21.11
CA LYS A 7 -50.83 -30.65 -21.68
C LYS A 7 -50.87 -29.18 -21.24
N GLY A 8 -51.98 -28.70 -20.68
CA GLY A 8 -52.12 -27.26 -20.35
C GLY A 8 -51.40 -26.78 -19.09
N TRP A 9 -51.26 -27.65 -18.07
CA TRP A 9 -50.78 -27.23 -16.75
C TRP A 9 -49.25 -27.06 -16.65
N TYR A 10 -48.48 -27.81 -17.46
CA TYR A 10 -47.01 -27.80 -17.41
C TYR A 10 -46.40 -26.56 -18.07
N VAL A 11 -47.06 -26.03 -19.11
CA VAL A 11 -46.56 -24.88 -19.89
C VAL A 11 -46.67 -23.58 -19.10
N SER A 12 -47.79 -23.38 -18.37
CA SER A 12 -48.03 -22.16 -17.58
C SER A 12 -47.07 -22.04 -16.38
N LYS A 13 -46.79 -23.14 -15.66
CA LYS A 13 -45.81 -23.15 -14.56
C LYS A 13 -44.37 -22.99 -15.05
N GLY A 14 -44.02 -23.52 -16.23
CA GLY A 14 -42.70 -23.36 -16.85
C GLY A 14 -42.39 -21.94 -17.31
N ILE A 15 -43.38 -21.21 -17.83
CA ILE A 15 -43.25 -19.81 -18.27
C ILE A 15 -43.08 -18.88 -17.06
N CYS A 16 -43.86 -19.08 -15.99
CA CYS A 16 -43.71 -18.33 -14.74
C CYS A 16 -42.35 -18.61 -14.07
N TYR A 17 -41.89 -19.87 -14.04
CA TYR A 17 -40.58 -20.25 -13.51
C TYR A 17 -39.42 -19.67 -14.35
N MET A 18 -39.54 -19.63 -15.68
CA MET A 18 -38.57 -18.99 -16.57
C MET A 18 -38.53 -17.46 -16.39
N SER A 19 -39.69 -16.82 -16.20
CA SER A 19 -39.74 -15.38 -15.93
C SER A 19 -39.06 -15.01 -14.60
N ARG A 20 -39.20 -15.83 -13.56
CA ARG A 20 -38.54 -15.62 -12.26
C ARG A 20 -37.02 -15.78 -12.34
N LYS A 21 -36.52 -16.71 -13.17
CA LYS A 21 -35.08 -16.87 -13.45
C LYS A 21 -34.50 -15.69 -14.22
N ILE A 22 -35.23 -15.15 -15.18
CA ILE A 22 -34.80 -13.98 -15.96
C ILE A 22 -34.75 -12.74 -15.06
N VAL A 23 -35.76 -12.53 -14.20
CA VAL A 23 -35.77 -11.44 -13.22
C VAL A 23 -34.61 -11.58 -12.23
N LEU A 24 -34.33 -12.80 -11.75
CA LEU A 24 -33.18 -13.06 -10.88
C LEU A 24 -31.85 -12.79 -11.57
N LEU A 25 -31.71 -13.16 -12.85
CA LEU A 25 -30.51 -12.88 -13.65
C LEU A 25 -30.32 -11.38 -13.87
N MET A 26 -31.39 -10.62 -14.12
CA MET A 26 -31.31 -9.16 -14.23
C MET A 26 -30.93 -8.49 -12.91
N LEU A 27 -31.46 -8.97 -11.78
CA LEU A 27 -31.08 -8.49 -10.44
C LEU A 27 -29.61 -8.78 -10.12
N LEU A 28 -29.13 -9.99 -10.41
CA LEU A 28 -27.72 -10.36 -10.24
C LEU A 28 -26.81 -9.51 -11.13
N ALA A 29 -27.16 -9.31 -12.40
CA ALA A 29 -26.40 -8.47 -13.32
C ALA A 29 -26.30 -7.02 -12.83
N GLY A 30 -27.40 -6.43 -12.35
CA GLY A 30 -27.39 -5.07 -11.76
C GLY A 30 -26.52 -4.98 -10.50
N LEU A 31 -26.46 -6.04 -9.71
CA LEU A 31 -25.60 -6.13 -8.54
C LEU A 31 -24.12 -6.15 -8.94
N PHE A 32 -23.73 -6.93 -9.96
CA PHE A 32 -22.36 -6.98 -10.45
C PHE A 32 -21.88 -5.64 -11.03
N PHE A 33 -22.74 -4.88 -11.72
CA PHE A 33 -22.36 -3.56 -12.23
C PHE A 33 -22.13 -2.51 -11.12
N SER A 34 -22.80 -2.65 -9.98
CA SER A 34 -22.72 -1.67 -8.88
C SER A 34 -21.44 -1.78 -8.05
N PHE A 35 -20.79 -2.95 -8.00
CA PHE A 35 -19.61 -3.20 -7.16
C PHE A 35 -18.25 -2.89 -7.82
N ASN A 36 -18.21 -2.37 -9.05
CA ASN A 36 -16.95 -2.12 -9.78
C ASN A 36 -16.28 -0.76 -9.50
N ARG A 37 -16.67 -0.04 -8.43
CA ARG A 37 -15.99 1.21 -8.03
C ARG A 37 -14.74 0.93 -7.20
N ALA A 38 -13.70 0.37 -7.83
CA ALA A 38 -12.37 0.33 -7.25
C ALA A 38 -11.69 1.69 -7.47
N SER A 39 -11.58 2.51 -6.41
CA SER A 39 -10.69 3.67 -6.43
C SER A 39 -9.27 3.19 -6.12
N GLY A 40 -8.43 3.11 -7.14
CA GLY A 40 -6.99 2.92 -6.96
C GLY A 40 -6.30 4.24 -6.61
N GLN A 41 -5.18 4.17 -5.89
CA GLN A 41 -4.27 5.32 -5.80
C GLN A 41 -3.80 5.63 -7.23
N ASN A 42 -3.91 6.89 -7.67
CA ASN A 42 -3.30 7.36 -8.91
C ASN A 42 -1.96 8.02 -8.54
N PRO A 43 -0.86 7.26 -8.45
CA PRO A 43 0.43 7.86 -8.13
C PRO A 43 0.87 8.70 -9.32
N GLU A 44 0.83 10.02 -9.19
CA GLU A 44 1.46 10.93 -10.16
C GLU A 44 2.97 10.94 -9.88
N PRO A 45 3.81 10.22 -10.65
CA PRO A 45 5.18 9.95 -10.24
C PRO A 45 6.05 11.21 -10.27
N GLN A 46 5.69 12.16 -11.12
CA GLN A 46 6.39 13.43 -11.26
C GLN A 46 6.17 14.33 -10.04
N VAL A 47 4.94 14.36 -9.53
CA VAL A 47 4.60 15.09 -8.30
C VAL A 47 5.30 14.47 -7.10
N LEU A 48 5.30 13.14 -6.98
CA LEU A 48 6.03 12.45 -5.92
C LEU A 48 7.54 12.75 -5.98
N LYS A 49 8.13 12.71 -7.18
CA LYS A 49 9.54 13.05 -7.37
C LYS A 49 9.83 14.48 -6.90
N GLY A 50 8.99 15.45 -7.29
CA GLY A 50 9.14 16.84 -6.85
C GLY A 50 9.11 16.99 -5.33
N PHE A 51 8.19 16.32 -4.66
CA PHE A 51 8.12 16.33 -3.19
C PHE A 51 9.35 15.69 -2.52
N VAL A 52 9.83 14.57 -3.08
CA VAL A 52 11.03 13.89 -2.55
C VAL A 52 12.27 14.77 -2.73
N ASP A 53 12.45 15.37 -3.92
CA ASP A 53 13.59 16.24 -4.20
C ASP A 53 13.61 17.47 -3.28
N ASP A 54 12.45 18.10 -3.06
CA ASP A 54 12.31 19.23 -2.13
C ASP A 54 12.58 18.84 -0.67
N ALA A 55 12.08 17.68 -0.24
CA ALA A 55 12.34 17.15 1.10
C ALA A 55 13.83 16.86 1.32
N ILE A 56 14.50 16.27 0.32
CA ILE A 56 15.94 16.04 0.34
C ILE A 56 16.67 17.38 0.45
N GLN A 57 16.35 18.34 -0.43
CA GLN A 57 17.03 19.65 -0.44
C GLN A 57 16.91 20.37 0.92
N LYS A 58 15.75 20.31 1.56
CA LYS A 58 15.52 20.92 2.89
C LYS A 58 16.22 20.17 4.02
N GLY A 59 16.20 18.84 4.00
CA GLY A 59 16.73 18.00 5.08
C GLY A 59 18.23 17.73 5.01
N TYR A 60 18.85 17.89 3.83
CA TYR A 60 20.24 17.48 3.60
C TYR A 60 21.22 18.23 4.50
N ALA A 61 21.03 19.54 4.69
CA ALA A 61 21.92 20.36 5.52
C ALA A 61 21.92 19.97 7.00
N ALA A 62 20.84 19.36 7.50
CA ALA A 62 20.75 18.87 8.87
C ALA A 62 21.25 17.43 9.02
N SER A 63 21.44 16.71 7.92
CA SER A 63 21.89 15.32 7.92
C SER A 63 23.41 15.24 8.06
N VAL A 64 23.89 14.40 8.97
CA VAL A 64 25.32 14.22 9.25
C VAL A 64 25.74 12.76 9.13
N ARG A 65 26.98 12.54 8.71
CA ARG A 65 27.63 11.24 8.70
C ARG A 65 28.40 11.04 10.00
N ILE A 66 28.18 9.91 10.66
CA ILE A 66 28.86 9.50 11.89
C ILE A 66 29.79 8.35 11.53
N CYS A 67 31.07 8.45 11.93
CA CYS A 67 32.08 7.43 11.72
C CYS A 67 32.88 7.20 13.00
N VAL A 68 33.25 5.95 13.25
CA VAL A 68 34.16 5.61 14.35
C VAL A 68 35.60 5.75 13.86
N TYR A 69 36.40 6.50 14.62
CA TYR A 69 37.82 6.70 14.33
C TYR A 69 38.67 5.85 15.27
N ASP A 70 39.54 5.00 14.71
CA ASP A 70 40.54 4.25 15.44
C ASP A 70 41.79 5.13 15.62
N THR A 71 42.07 5.51 16.86
CA THR A 71 43.21 6.37 17.21
C THR A 71 44.56 5.66 17.15
N VAL A 72 44.58 4.33 17.29
CA VAL A 72 45.80 3.51 17.21
C VAL A 72 46.19 3.32 15.75
N ARG A 73 45.23 2.90 14.92
CA ARG A 73 45.43 2.71 13.47
C ARG A 73 45.37 4.00 12.67
N LYS A 74 44.96 5.10 13.30
CA LYS A 74 44.79 6.44 12.70
C LYS A 74 43.91 6.41 11.44
N MET A 75 42.80 5.68 11.52
CA MET A 75 41.90 5.51 10.39
C MET A 75 40.44 5.40 10.83
N ASN A 76 39.52 5.71 9.90
CA ASN A 76 38.10 5.42 10.10
C ASN A 76 37.85 3.92 9.99
N ILE A 77 37.09 3.38 10.94
CA ILE A 77 36.53 2.03 10.85
C ILE A 77 35.38 2.07 9.84
N PRO A 78 35.17 1.05 8.99
CA PRO A 78 34.12 1.03 7.96
C PRO A 78 32.67 0.98 8.50
N SER A 79 32.46 1.28 9.78
CA SER A 79 31.14 1.39 10.39
C SER A 79 30.66 2.83 10.29
N TYR A 80 29.65 3.06 9.46
CA TYR A 80 29.06 4.38 9.21
C TYR A 80 27.61 4.41 9.65
N PHE A 81 27.25 5.47 10.36
CA PHE A 81 25.88 5.75 10.77
C PHE A 81 25.46 7.13 10.29
N SER A 82 24.17 7.39 10.30
CA SER A 82 23.60 8.70 9.98
C SER A 82 22.99 9.33 11.23
N GLY A 83 22.98 10.64 11.28
CA GLY A 83 22.29 11.40 12.32
C GLY A 83 21.67 12.67 11.75
N VAL A 84 20.83 13.32 12.55
CA VAL A 84 20.18 14.59 12.20
C VAL A 84 20.47 15.60 13.30
N VAL A 85 20.94 16.79 12.94
CA VAL A 85 21.11 17.92 13.87
C VAL A 85 19.73 18.48 14.21
N VAL A 86 19.39 18.48 15.50
CA VAL A 86 18.06 18.87 15.99
C VAL A 86 18.05 20.19 16.77
N SER A 87 19.23 20.76 17.06
CA SER A 87 19.33 22.06 17.74
C SER A 87 20.52 22.89 17.25
N LYS A 88 20.48 24.21 17.49
CA LYS A 88 21.52 25.16 17.07
C LYS A 88 22.84 24.96 17.81
N GLU A 89 22.78 24.38 18.99
CA GLU A 89 23.93 23.99 19.81
C GLU A 89 24.66 22.77 19.24
N GLY A 90 24.08 22.10 18.25
CA GLY A 90 24.69 20.95 17.57
C GLY A 90 24.30 19.59 18.16
N HIS A 91 23.18 19.47 18.88
CA HIS A 91 22.68 18.18 19.31
C HIS A 91 22.30 17.31 18.11
N ILE A 92 22.79 16.07 18.07
CA ILE A 92 22.55 15.12 16.99
C ILE A 92 21.66 13.98 17.49
N LEU A 93 20.55 13.76 16.81
CA LEU A 93 19.69 12.59 16.98
C LEU A 93 20.20 11.46 16.08
N THR A 94 20.46 10.30 16.67
CA THR A 94 20.85 9.08 15.95
C THR A 94 20.39 7.84 16.72
N VAL A 95 20.58 6.67 16.11
CA VAL A 95 20.29 5.38 16.73
C VAL A 95 21.30 5.08 17.84
N ALA A 96 20.84 4.55 18.97
CA ALA A 96 21.69 4.29 20.15
C ALA A 96 22.88 3.37 19.85
N HIS A 97 22.66 2.33 19.04
CA HIS A 97 23.71 1.39 18.63
C HIS A 97 24.75 2.01 17.68
N GLY A 98 24.47 3.19 17.10
CA GLY A 98 25.38 3.89 16.20
C GLY A 98 26.48 4.68 16.92
N VAL A 99 26.36 4.85 18.24
CA VAL A 99 27.29 5.61 19.08
C VAL A 99 27.91 4.74 20.18
N GLN A 100 27.38 3.53 20.41
CA GLN A 100 27.91 2.62 21.40
C GLN A 100 29.28 2.06 20.99
N ALA A 101 30.33 2.65 21.55
CA ALA A 101 31.64 2.03 21.56
C ALA A 101 31.65 0.88 22.59
N GLY A 102 31.74 -0.36 22.11
CA GLY A 102 32.26 -1.48 22.91
C GLY A 102 31.34 -2.08 23.98
N LYS A 103 30.04 -2.28 23.71
CA LYS A 103 29.21 -3.18 24.53
C LYS A 103 28.73 -4.36 23.67
N ASN A 104 29.62 -5.34 23.55
CA ASN A 104 29.41 -6.69 23.04
C ASN A 104 28.87 -6.80 21.59
N MET A 105 29.80 -6.81 20.63
CA MET A 105 29.65 -7.63 19.42
C MET A 105 30.47 -8.90 19.60
#